data_AF-A0A931FEE6-F1
#
_entry.id   AF-A0A931FEE6-F1
#
_cell.length_a   1.000
_cell.length_b   1.000
_cell.length_c   1.000
_cell.angle_alpha   90.00
_cell.angle_beta   90.00
_cell.angle_gamma   90.00
#
_symmetry.space_group_name_H-M   'P 1'
#
loop_
_entity.id
_entity.type
_entity.pdbx_description
1 polymer ?
#
loop_
_entity_poly.entity_id
_entity_poly.type
_entity_poly.pdbx_seq_one_letter_code
_entity_poly.pdbx_strand_id
1 'polypeptide(L)'
;MTRDELDNLAAFLRARLGAPTSADPAAPKTVTGALRTVEQAVLGLEAFFQLAARVPTTPGLSIEEQRAQALWQTLLEMAARWPDHPDSPLLSSTPPDPGPPPAVTAA
;
A
#
# COMPACT_ATOMS: atom_id res chain seq x y z
N MET A 1 8.89 -0.26 -5.21
CA MET A 1 7.71 0.34 -5.84
C MET A 1 7.96 0.56 -7.33
N THR A 2 7.29 -0.24 -8.13
CA THR A 2 7.23 -0.21 -9.59
C THR A 2 5.86 0.31 -10.05
N ARG A 3 5.71 0.56 -11.35
CA ARG A 3 4.42 0.98 -11.94
C ARG A 3 3.35 -0.11 -11.82
N ASP A 4 3.74 -1.38 -11.85
CA ASP A 4 2.85 -2.52 -11.68
C ASP A 4 2.32 -2.62 -10.23
N GLU A 5 3.20 -2.46 -9.23
CA GLU A 5 2.81 -2.37 -7.82
C GLU A 5 1.81 -1.21 -7.58
N LEU A 6 2.02 -0.05 -8.23
CA LEU A 6 1.10 1.08 -8.14
C LEU A 6 -0.28 0.75 -8.71
N ASP A 7 -0.33 0.15 -9.90
CA ASP A 7 -1.59 -0.16 -10.56
C ASP A 7 -2.41 -1.18 -9.74
N ASN A 8 -1.75 -2.24 -9.26
CA ASN A 8 -2.37 -3.25 -8.39
C ASN A 8 -2.94 -2.63 -7.10
N LEU A 9 -2.17 -1.79 -6.41
CA LEU A 9 -2.62 -1.15 -5.17
C LEU A 9 -3.76 -0.14 -5.43
N ALA A 10 -3.66 0.64 -6.51
CA ALA A 10 -4.69 1.59 -6.91
C ALA A 10 -6.00 0.90 -7.30
N ALA A 11 -5.93 -0.20 -8.06
CA ALA A 11 -7.08 -1.01 -8.41
C ALA A 11 -7.76 -1.60 -7.17
N PHE A 12 -6.97 -2.15 -6.23
CA PHE A 12 -7.48 -2.63 -4.95
C PHE A 12 -8.21 -1.54 -4.16
N LEU A 13 -7.58 -0.37 -3.99
CA LEU A 13 -8.15 0.75 -3.25
C LEU A 13 -9.41 1.30 -3.93
N ARG A 14 -9.41 1.45 -5.26
CA ARG A 14 -10.59 1.89 -6.03
C ARG A 14 -11.73 0.89 -5.94
N ALA A 15 -11.45 -0.42 -5.98
CA ALA A 15 -12.49 -1.44 -5.83
C ALA A 15 -13.12 -1.39 -4.43
N ARG A 16 -12.30 -1.22 -3.37
CA ARG A 16 -12.77 -1.15 -1.99
C ARG A 16 -13.51 0.15 -1.65
N LEU A 17 -13.05 1.28 -2.19
CA LEU A 17 -13.65 2.59 -1.98
C LEU A 17 -14.84 2.86 -2.94
N GLY A 18 -14.83 2.28 -4.13
CA GLY A 18 -15.88 2.43 -5.14
C GLY A 18 -17.03 1.42 -5.02
N ALA A 19 -16.84 0.34 -4.26
CA ALA A 19 -17.94 -0.58 -3.95
C ALA A 19 -18.97 0.15 -3.06
N PRO A 20 -20.26 0.19 -3.45
CA PRO A 20 -21.29 0.70 -2.56
C PRO A 20 -21.37 -0.23 -1.37
N THR A 21 -20.82 0.17 -0.23
CA THR A 21 -21.07 -0.55 1.03
C THR A 21 -22.57 -0.41 1.28
N SER A 22 -23.34 -1.50 1.16
CA SER A 22 -24.81 -1.48 1.23
C SER A 22 -25.37 -1.12 2.60
N ALA A 23 -24.59 -0.51 3.51
CA ALA A 23 -24.91 -0.48 4.93
C ALA A 23 -24.92 0.90 5.61
N ASP A 24 -24.55 2.02 4.97
CA ASP A 24 -24.46 3.28 5.72
C ASP A 24 -24.83 4.56 4.93
N PRO A 25 -25.94 5.23 5.26
CA PRO A 25 -26.36 6.49 4.62
C PRO A 25 -25.51 7.72 5.06
N ALA A 26 -24.55 7.57 5.98
CA ALA A 26 -23.61 8.62 6.40
C ALA A 26 -22.21 8.50 5.74
N ALA A 27 -21.96 7.44 4.95
CA ALA A 27 -20.72 7.21 4.22
C ALA A 27 -20.41 8.10 2.98
N PRO A 28 -21.32 8.89 2.36
CA PRO A 28 -21.03 9.42 1.02
C PRO A 28 -19.95 10.51 0.98
N LYS A 29 -19.66 11.19 2.10
CA LYS A 29 -18.63 12.26 2.14
C LYS A 29 -17.21 11.72 2.34
N THR A 30 -17.04 10.73 3.20
CA THR A 30 -15.72 10.21 3.59
C THR A 30 -15.13 9.31 2.51
N VAL A 31 -15.98 8.53 1.83
CA VAL A 31 -15.58 7.64 0.72
C VAL A 31 -15.12 8.45 -0.50
N THR A 32 -15.82 9.55 -0.81
CA THR A 32 -15.46 10.47 -1.91
C THR A 32 -14.11 11.16 -1.67
N GLY A 33 -13.82 11.54 -0.42
CA GLY A 33 -12.53 12.13 -0.04
C GLY A 33 -11.38 11.14 -0.16
N ALA A 34 -11.56 9.91 0.33
CA ALA A 34 -10.54 8.87 0.24
C ALA A 34 -10.24 8.48 -1.22
N LEU A 35 -11.27 8.35 -2.07
CA LEU A 35 -11.11 8.04 -3.49
C LEU A 35 -10.35 9.15 -4.22
N ARG A 36 -10.69 10.42 -3.95
CA ARG A 36 -9.93 11.56 -4.48
C ARG A 36 -8.46 11.53 -4.03
N THR A 37 -8.18 11.21 -2.77
CA THR A 37 -6.80 11.08 -2.26
C THR A 37 -6.03 10.00 -3.02
N VAL A 38 -6.65 8.84 -3.27
CA VAL A 38 -6.05 7.76 -4.07
C VAL A 38 -5.72 8.23 -5.48
N GLU A 39 -6.67 8.89 -6.16
CA GLU A 39 -6.45 9.40 -7.51
C GLU A 39 -5.32 10.44 -7.57
N GLN A 40 -5.28 11.37 -6.62
CA GLN A 40 -4.22 12.38 -6.54
C GLN A 40 -2.84 11.76 -6.27
N ALA A 41 -2.77 10.76 -5.37
CA ALA A 41 -1.52 10.06 -5.08
C ALA A 41 -1.01 9.26 -6.29
N VAL A 42 -1.90 8.56 -7.01
CA VAL A 42 -1.55 7.84 -8.24
C VAL A 42 -1.00 8.80 -9.29
N LEU A 43 -1.67 9.94 -9.53
CA LEU A 43 -1.19 10.95 -10.48
C LEU A 43 0.19 11.50 -10.10
N GLY A 44 0.44 11.78 -8.83
CA GLY A 44 1.74 12.26 -8.34
C GLY A 44 2.86 11.23 -8.55
N LEU A 45 2.57 9.95 -8.29
CA LEU A 45 3.52 8.85 -8.50
C LEU A 45 3.79 8.61 -9.99
N GLU A 46 2.77 8.68 -10.85
CA GLU A 46 2.96 8.58 -12.30
C GLU A 46 3.80 9.73 -12.87
N ALA A 47 3.60 10.95 -12.36
CA ALA A 47 4.43 12.10 -12.72
C ALA A 47 5.89 11.89 -12.30
N PHE A 48 6.14 11.35 -11.11
CA PHE A 48 7.49 10.98 -10.68
C PHE A 48 8.12 9.93 -11.59
N PHE A 49 7.42 8.85 -11.93
CA PHE A 49 7.96 7.83 -12.85
C PHE A 49 8.31 8.41 -14.22
N GLN A 50 7.47 9.30 -14.76
CA GLN A 50 7.76 9.98 -16.02
C GLN A 50 8.97 10.90 -15.92
N LEU A 51 9.12 11.62 -14.81
CA LEU A 51 10.27 12.50 -14.55
C LEU A 51 11.55 11.68 -14.43
N ALA A 52 11.54 10.61 -13.64
CA ALA A 52 12.67 9.72 -13.42
C ALA A 52 13.12 9.02 -14.72
N ALA A 53 12.17 8.64 -15.58
CA ALA A 53 12.47 8.07 -16.89
C ALA A 53 13.10 9.07 -17.86
N ARG A 54 12.79 10.37 -17.73
CA ARG A 54 13.26 11.40 -18.66
C ARG A 54 14.59 12.03 -18.25
N VAL A 55 14.81 12.26 -16.95
CA VAL A 55 16.01 12.99 -16.49
C VAL A 55 16.54 12.42 -15.16
N PRO A 56 17.22 11.25 -15.20
CA PRO A 56 17.63 10.52 -13.99
C PRO A 56 18.67 11.26 -13.13
N THR A 57 19.33 12.30 -13.65
CA THR A 57 20.42 13.03 -12.99
C THR A 57 20.06 14.48 -12.63
N THR A 58 18.77 14.79 -12.49
CA THR A 58 18.36 16.15 -12.06
C THR A 58 18.53 16.33 -10.55
N PRO A 59 19.16 17.41 -10.08
CA PRO A 59 19.35 17.67 -8.64
C PRO A 59 18.05 17.86 -7.83
N GLY A 60 16.87 17.93 -8.48
CA GLY A 60 15.56 17.93 -7.81
C GLY A 60 14.95 16.54 -7.61
N LEU A 61 15.57 15.48 -8.15
CA LEU A 61 14.97 14.15 -8.21
C LEU A 61 14.86 13.48 -6.83
N SER A 62 15.79 13.78 -5.91
CA SER A 62 15.73 13.28 -4.52
C SER A 62 14.57 13.87 -3.70
N ILE A 63 14.15 15.11 -4.00
CA ILE A 63 12.98 15.72 -3.33
C ILE A 63 11.69 15.08 -3.86
N GLU A 64 11.62 14.90 -5.18
CA GLU A 64 10.48 14.24 -5.83
C GLU A 64 10.40 12.75 -5.45
N GLU A 65 11.53 12.08 -5.24
CA GLU A 65 11.58 10.71 -4.71
C GLU A 65 11.01 10.63 -3.29
N GLN A 66 11.37 11.56 -2.40
CA GLN A 66 10.80 11.59 -1.05
C GLN A 66 9.29 11.89 -1.08
N ARG A 67 8.83 12.78 -1.96
CA ARG A 67 7.40 13.04 -2.16
C ARG A 67 6.66 11.82 -2.68
N ALA A 68 7.23 11.14 -3.68
CA ALA A 68 6.71 9.89 -4.22
C ALA A 68 6.62 8.84 -3.11
N GLN A 69 7.66 8.69 -2.29
CA GLN A 69 7.67 7.76 -1.18
C GLN A 69 6.58 8.08 -0.14
N ALA A 70 6.36 9.35 0.20
CA ALA A 70 5.28 9.76 1.10
C ALA A 70 3.88 9.46 0.53
N LEU A 71 3.67 9.67 -0.77
CA LEU A 71 2.42 9.31 -1.46
C LEU A 71 2.21 7.79 -1.45
N TRP A 72 3.26 7.02 -1.70
CA TRP A 72 3.23 5.57 -1.65
C TRP A 72 2.85 5.06 -0.25
N GLN A 73 3.47 5.60 0.80
CA GLN A 73 3.12 5.25 2.18
C GLN A 73 1.67 5.60 2.51
N THR A 74 1.17 6.74 2.04
CA THR A 74 -0.24 7.12 2.21
C THR A 74 -1.19 6.08 1.59
N LEU A 75 -0.88 5.55 0.41
CA LEU A 75 -1.66 4.49 -0.24
C LEU A 75 -1.62 3.19 0.58
N LEU A 76 -0.44 2.80 1.10
CA LEU A 76 -0.28 1.62 1.94
C LEU A 76 -1.05 1.76 3.26
N GLU A 77 -0.98 2.90 3.94
CA GLU A 77 -1.75 3.16 5.16
C GLU A 77 -3.26 3.10 4.92
N MET A 78 -3.73 3.57 3.77
CA MET A 78 -5.13 3.41 3.38
C MET A 78 -5.47 1.93 3.15
N ALA A 79 -4.61 1.18 2.47
CA ALA A 79 -4.83 -0.23 2.17
C ALA A 79 -4.77 -1.12 3.43
N ALA A 80 -3.94 -0.77 4.41
CA ALA A 80 -3.79 -1.47 5.69
C ALA A 80 -5.09 -1.55 6.51
N ARG A 81 -6.10 -0.73 6.18
CA ARG A 81 -7.46 -0.84 6.75
C ARG A 81 -8.19 -2.12 6.36
N TRP A 82 -7.71 -2.83 5.32
CA TRP A 82 -8.25 -4.11 4.89
C TRP A 82 -7.24 -5.24 5.15
N PRO A 83 -7.68 -6.37 5.73
CA PRO A 83 -6.79 -7.49 6.07
C PRO A 83 -6.25 -8.25 4.84
N ASP A 84 -6.88 -8.07 3.69
CA ASP A 84 -6.56 -8.73 2.41
C ASP A 84 -5.73 -7.82 1.47
N HIS A 85 -5.10 -6.77 2.02
CA HIS A 85 -4.33 -5.85 1.17
C HIS A 85 -3.08 -6.54 0.60
N PRO A 86 -2.66 -6.18 -0.63
CA PRO A 86 -1.60 -6.90 -1.35
C PRO A 86 -0.23 -6.86 -0.68
N ASP A 87 -0.02 -5.94 0.28
CA ASP A 87 1.22 -5.77 1.04
C ASP A 87 1.16 -6.41 2.45
N SER A 88 0.11 -7.17 2.77
CA SER A 88 -0.07 -7.70 4.12
C SER A 88 1.01 -8.75 4.43
N PRO A 89 1.87 -8.56 5.46
CA PRO A 89 2.89 -9.53 5.85
C PRO A 89 2.31 -10.78 6.53
N LEU A 90 1.05 -11.13 6.28
CA LEU A 90 0.35 -12.26 6.90
C LEU A 90 0.79 -13.65 6.40
N LEU A 91 1.84 -13.72 5.56
CA LEU A 91 2.54 -14.97 5.23
C LEU A 91 4.00 -14.99 5.71
N SER A 92 4.41 -14.07 6.58
CA SER A 92 5.58 -14.27 7.45
C SER A 92 5.21 -14.98 8.77
N SER A 93 3.97 -15.47 8.88
CA SER A 93 3.59 -16.48 9.88
C SER A 93 4.14 -17.85 9.47
N THR A 94 5.47 -17.99 9.49
CA THR A 94 6.02 -19.29 9.87
C THR A 94 5.64 -19.47 11.35
N PRO A 95 4.85 -20.50 11.73
CA PRO A 95 4.61 -20.77 13.13
C PRO A 95 5.97 -20.98 13.84
N PRO A 96 6.12 -20.61 15.13
CA PRO A 96 7.31 -20.99 15.86
C PRO A 96 7.40 -22.51 15.82
N ASP A 97 8.48 -23.03 15.25
CA ASP A 97 8.84 -24.45 15.35
C ASP A 97 8.72 -24.85 16.83
N PRO A 98 7.80 -25.75 17.22
CA PRO A 98 7.83 -26.31 18.55
C PRO A 98 9.02 -27.26 18.57
N GLY A 99 10.20 -26.72 18.89
CA GLY A 99 11.41 -27.51 19.05
C GLY A 99 11.09 -28.73 19.92
N PRO A 100 11.59 -29.93 19.55
CA PRO A 100 11.27 -31.15 20.28
C PRO A 100 11.66 -30.99 21.76
N PRO A 101 10.87 -31.55 22.70
CA PRO A 101 11.14 -31.39 24.12
C PRO A 101 12.55 -31.92 24.45
N PRO A 102 13.32 -31.25 25.34
CA PRO A 102 14.55 -31.84 25.82
C PRO A 102 14.21 -33.16 26.52
N ALA A 103 14.76 -34.25 26.00
CA ALA A 103 14.71 -35.56 26.62
C ALA A 103 15.23 -35.43 28.05
N VAL A 104 14.37 -35.72 29.02
CA VAL A 104 14.77 -35.95 30.40
C VAL A 104 15.62 -37.23 30.42
N THR A 105 16.93 -37.07 30.30
CA THR A 105 17.87 -38.11 30.74
C THR A 105 18.03 -37.95 32.24
N ALA A 106 17.34 -38.82 32.97
CA ALA A 106 17.71 -39.18 34.32
C ALA A 106 18.95 -40.08 34.26
N ALA A 107 20.00 -39.68 34.98
CA ALA A 107 21.05 -40.55 35.50
C ALA A 107 21.67 -39.89 36.73
#